data_AF-A0A401GJ48-F1
#
_entry.id   AF-A0A401GJ48-F1
#
_cell.length_a   1.000
_cell.length_b   1.000
_cell.length_c   1.000
_cell.angle_alpha   90.00
_cell.angle_beta   90.00
_cell.angle_gamma   90.00
#
_symmetry.space_group_name_H-M   'P 1'
#
loop_
_entity.id
_entity.type
_entity.pdbx_description
1 polymer ?
#
loop_
_entity_poly.entity_id
_entity_poly.type
_entity_poly.pdbx_seq_one_letter_code
_entity_poly.pdbx_strand_id
1 'polypeptide(L)'
;MVLAELHLVIVHTDQSFIFSGNISLRHLIRSTPSSLSSNAVSHLEHAGITQLHHLASWTLNSDYPTLPPSWSLTIHPNLFPLLRFTPAASDWPDIQHWIASLTLHDLTTAPLTSAATPLPTLVGTGSSGIVLYNARDTRIGSSGIRPHNARVPGSSGDTCVARDWMLTLPRDFRRALAEHVLHTLTLVSSQPPSHFALPMFASDGSLILAAPSFRQFRSAVFAAARPTSTTVCSLASFHNGASILHAEVYGLVAASLQASTPSSLPPSPSAPLYTDHLNSTRIINDSLSTSFQSLPNRWSSLPARSLYQWLRQILTSSSSSPLPVQMRSSTSLQVTLTFSHFHLLQSLPLLWMTIHYSRTPMATLNPIFLPTSPAPL
;
A
#
# COMPACT_ATOMS: atom_id res chain seq x y z
N MET A 1 2.41 -15.41 2.22
CA MET A 1 1.66 -14.31 2.84
C MET A 1 1.08 -13.43 1.73
N VAL A 2 -0.19 -13.04 1.81
CA VAL A 2 -0.88 -12.33 0.72
C VAL A 2 -0.88 -10.84 1.05
N LEU A 3 -0.40 -9.98 0.13
CA LEU A 3 -0.50 -8.51 0.30
C LEU A 3 -1.96 -8.02 0.40
N ALA A 4 -2.94 -8.91 0.24
CA ALA A 4 -4.37 -8.65 0.40
C ALA A 4 -4.76 -8.31 1.82
N GLU A 5 -4.02 -8.83 2.80
CA GLU A 5 -4.21 -8.48 4.21
C GLU A 5 -3.77 -7.03 4.52
N LEU A 6 -3.00 -6.40 3.61
CA LEU A 6 -2.45 -5.06 3.80
C LEU A 6 -3.27 -3.96 3.12
N HIS A 7 -4.32 -4.29 2.36
CA HIS A 7 -5.20 -3.30 1.73
C HIS A 7 -4.43 -2.15 1.04
N LEU A 8 -3.49 -2.52 0.15
CA LEU A 8 -2.70 -1.60 -0.64
C LEU A 8 -3.33 -1.41 -2.02
N VAL A 9 -3.88 -0.23 -2.33
CA VAL A 9 -4.22 0.21 -3.68
C VAL A 9 -3.37 1.45 -4.02
N ILE A 10 -3.10 1.69 -5.31
CA ILE A 10 -2.42 2.90 -5.83
C ILE A 10 -3.42 3.67 -6.71
N VAL A 11 -3.88 4.84 -6.26
CA VAL A 11 -4.79 5.77 -6.95
C VAL A 11 -4.06 7.11 -7.16
N HIS A 12 -4.45 7.81 -8.22
CA HIS A 12 -3.84 9.06 -8.69
C HIS A 12 -4.22 10.33 -7.92
N THR A 13 -5.21 10.31 -7.02
CA THR A 13 -5.59 11.49 -6.22
C THR A 13 -4.69 11.58 -5.01
N ASP A 14 -3.76 12.53 -5.05
CA ASP A 14 -2.88 12.81 -3.93
C ASP A 14 -3.66 13.50 -2.80
N GLN A 15 -3.84 12.80 -1.67
CA GLN A 15 -4.35 13.41 -0.43
C GLN A 15 -3.24 13.63 0.60
N SER A 16 -1.99 13.69 0.14
CA SER A 16 -0.82 13.99 0.99
C SER A 16 -0.97 15.24 1.84
N PHE A 17 -1.78 16.21 1.40
CA PHE A 17 -2.06 17.45 2.12
C PHE A 17 -2.71 17.21 3.51
N ILE A 18 -3.47 16.13 3.70
CA ILE A 18 -4.04 15.74 5.00
C ILE A 18 -2.92 15.40 5.98
N PHE A 19 -1.88 14.74 5.46
CA PHE A 19 -0.74 14.27 6.22
C PHE A 19 0.33 15.34 6.43
N SER A 20 0.57 16.18 5.43
CA SER A 20 1.44 17.34 5.61
C SER A 20 0.78 18.40 6.50
N GLY A 21 -0.50 18.22 6.85
CA GLY A 21 -1.31 19.16 7.62
C GLY A 21 -1.60 20.46 6.85
N ASN A 22 -1.49 20.44 5.51
CA ASN A 22 -1.90 21.53 4.62
C ASN A 22 -3.41 21.50 4.37
N ILE A 23 -4.18 21.36 5.45
CA ILE A 23 -5.64 21.38 5.45
C ILE A 23 -6.09 22.49 6.39
N SER A 24 -7.03 23.31 5.91
CA SER A 24 -7.62 24.37 6.73
C SER A 24 -8.38 23.76 7.91
N LEU A 25 -8.21 24.35 9.10
CA LEU A 25 -8.91 23.90 10.31
C LEU A 25 -10.43 23.95 10.15
N ARG A 26 -10.97 25.00 9.50
CA ARG A 26 -12.41 25.09 9.20
C ARG A 26 -12.90 23.94 8.33
N HIS A 27 -12.12 23.56 7.33
CA HIS A 27 -12.49 22.45 6.45
C HIS A 27 -12.46 21.13 7.21
N LEU A 28 -11.41 20.92 8.00
CA LEU A 28 -11.23 19.71 8.79
C LEU A 28 -12.37 19.54 9.81
N ILE A 29 -12.75 20.59 10.54
CA ILE A 29 -13.83 20.56 11.54
C ILE A 29 -15.20 20.26 10.92
N ARG A 30 -15.45 20.74 9.70
CA ARG A 30 -16.69 20.40 8.96
C ARG A 30 -16.72 18.95 8.48
N SER A 31 -15.54 18.34 8.36
CA SER A 31 -15.37 16.99 7.79
C SER A 31 -15.29 15.91 8.88
N THR A 32 -15.01 16.29 10.13
CA THR A 32 -14.84 15.35 11.25
C THR A 32 -16.08 15.25 12.14
N PRO A 33 -16.37 14.06 12.70
CA PRO A 33 -17.54 13.86 13.56
C PRO A 33 -17.42 14.58 14.92
N SER A 34 -16.20 14.78 15.43
CA SER A 34 -15.94 15.58 16.63
C SER A 34 -15.84 17.06 16.25
N SER A 35 -16.83 17.84 16.67
CA SER A 35 -16.87 19.29 16.39
C SER A 35 -16.19 20.08 17.50
N LEU A 36 -15.04 20.65 17.22
CA LEU A 36 -14.51 21.78 17.98
C LEU A 36 -15.49 22.97 17.86
N SER A 37 -15.66 23.75 18.93
CA SER A 37 -16.58 24.89 18.91
C SER A 37 -16.15 25.92 17.85
N SER A 38 -17.11 26.51 17.12
CA SER A 38 -16.80 27.50 16.08
C SER A 38 -16.05 28.73 16.62
N ASN A 39 -16.21 29.03 17.91
CA ASN A 39 -15.49 30.11 18.59
C ASN A 39 -14.00 29.74 18.76
N ALA A 40 -13.70 28.52 19.21
CA ALA A 40 -12.31 28.06 19.34
C ALA A 40 -11.57 28.08 18.00
N VAL A 41 -12.23 27.72 16.90
CA VAL A 41 -11.65 27.86 15.53
C VAL A 41 -11.33 29.32 15.22
N SER A 42 -12.28 30.21 15.49
CA SER A 42 -12.10 31.63 15.22
C SER A 42 -10.95 32.18 16.06
N HIS A 43 -10.84 31.80 17.34
CA HIS A 43 -9.73 32.21 18.20
C HIS A 43 -8.37 31.70 17.69
N LEU A 44 -8.28 30.46 17.22
CA LEU A 44 -7.08 29.93 16.57
C LEU A 44 -6.70 30.72 15.32
N GLU A 45 -7.67 31.06 14.47
CA GLU A 45 -7.44 31.86 13.27
C GLU A 45 -6.94 33.28 13.58
N HIS A 46 -7.50 33.92 14.61
CA HIS A 46 -7.01 35.22 15.10
C HIS A 46 -5.58 35.15 15.64
N ALA A 47 -5.18 33.99 16.17
CA ALA A 47 -3.80 33.71 16.57
C ALA A 47 -2.88 33.35 15.39
N GLY A 48 -3.36 33.41 14.14
CA GLY A 48 -2.61 33.06 12.93
C GLY A 48 -2.53 31.56 12.63
N ILE A 49 -3.23 30.74 13.41
CA ILE A 49 -3.25 29.29 13.25
C ILE A 49 -4.46 28.90 12.40
N THR A 50 -4.24 28.74 11.09
CA THR A 50 -5.30 28.45 10.11
C THR A 50 -5.26 27.04 9.55
N GLN A 51 -4.14 26.31 9.72
CA GLN A 51 -3.91 24.99 9.13
C GLN A 51 -3.54 23.96 10.19
N LEU A 52 -3.80 22.67 9.90
CA LEU A 52 -3.51 21.57 10.82
C LEU A 52 -2.02 21.50 11.21
N HIS A 53 -1.11 21.70 10.26
CA HIS A 53 0.32 21.61 10.52
C HIS A 53 0.85 22.71 11.45
N HIS A 54 0.12 23.81 11.61
CA HIS A 54 0.44 24.83 12.62
C HIS A 54 0.16 24.32 14.05
N LEU A 55 -0.80 23.39 14.22
CA LEU A 55 -1.19 22.85 15.52
C LEU A 55 -0.40 21.59 15.89
N ALA A 56 -0.34 20.64 14.96
CA ALA A 56 0.11 19.29 15.21
C ALA A 56 0.76 18.67 13.96
N SER A 57 1.53 17.62 14.18
CA SER A 57 2.13 16.80 13.12
C SER A 57 1.86 15.33 13.38
N TRP A 58 1.76 14.55 12.30
CA TRP A 58 1.59 13.10 12.41
C TRP A 58 2.88 12.44 12.85
N THR A 59 2.80 11.65 13.91
CA THR A 59 3.88 10.77 14.35
C THR A 59 3.46 9.32 14.18
N LEU A 60 4.39 8.53 13.66
CA LEU A 60 4.27 7.08 13.66
C LEU A 60 4.46 6.59 15.09
N ASN A 61 3.49 5.86 15.63
CA ASN A 61 3.66 5.22 16.92
C ASN A 61 4.59 4.00 16.74
N SER A 62 5.87 4.17 17.07
CA SER A 62 6.90 3.15 16.91
C SER A 62 6.90 2.10 18.03
N ASP A 63 6.14 2.32 19.09
CA ASP A 63 6.29 1.59 20.35
C ASP A 63 5.83 0.12 20.24
N TYR A 64 5.08 -0.22 19.19
CA TYR A 64 4.68 -1.59 18.89
C TYR A 64 4.72 -1.89 17.38
N PRO A 65 5.34 -3.01 16.95
CA PRO A 65 5.31 -3.47 15.56
C PRO A 65 3.96 -4.12 15.21
N THR A 66 2.84 -3.52 15.63
CA THR A 66 1.52 -3.98 15.20
C THR A 66 1.27 -3.51 13.78
N LEU A 67 0.98 -4.44 12.87
CA LEU A 67 0.37 -4.11 11.59
C LEU A 67 -1.15 -4.01 11.76
N PRO A 68 -1.81 -2.96 11.24
CA PRO A 68 -1.23 -1.80 10.55
C PRO A 68 -0.59 -0.79 11.52
N PRO A 69 0.42 0.00 11.07
CA PRO A 69 1.01 1.05 11.87
C PRO A 69 -0.05 2.04 12.34
N SER A 70 -0.04 2.36 13.64
CA SER A 70 -0.92 3.38 14.20
C SER A 70 -0.26 4.76 14.12
N TRP A 71 -1.07 5.74 13.73
CA TRP A 71 -0.64 7.13 13.56
C TRP A 71 -1.41 8.00 14.54
N SER A 72 -0.69 8.90 15.21
CA SER A 72 -1.27 9.88 16.12
C SER A 72 -0.83 11.28 15.74
N LEU A 73 -1.72 12.26 15.90
CA LEU A 73 -1.36 13.66 15.83
C LEU A 73 -0.72 14.08 17.14
N THR A 74 0.55 14.48 17.10
CA THR A 74 1.23 15.10 18.23
C THR A 74 1.23 16.61 18.07
N ILE A 75 0.73 17.29 19.10
CA ILE A 75 0.71 18.74 19.19
C ILE A 75 2.13 19.28 19.32
N HIS A 76 2.42 20.40 18.66
CA HIS A 76 3.72 21.04 18.77
C HIS A 76 3.94 21.56 20.20
N PRO A 77 5.07 21.23 20.87
CA PRO A 77 5.29 21.54 22.29
C PRO A 77 5.32 23.05 22.58
N ASN A 78 5.67 23.87 21.58
CA ASN A 78 5.79 25.31 21.71
C ASN A 78 4.48 26.07 21.49
N LEU A 79 3.38 25.37 21.18
CA LEU A 79 2.16 26.03 20.78
C LEU A 79 1.44 26.72 21.94
N PHE A 80 1.33 26.06 23.08
CA PHE A 80 0.66 26.64 24.25
C PHE A 80 1.34 27.92 24.76
N PRO A 81 2.69 27.98 24.90
CA PRO A 81 3.39 29.23 25.23
C PRO A 81 3.11 30.40 24.26
N LEU A 82 2.84 30.11 22.99
CA LEU A 82 2.47 31.13 22.00
C LEU A 82 1.00 31.55 22.15
N LEU A 83 0.11 30.59 22.41
CA LEU A 83 -1.33 30.83 22.54
C LEU A 83 -1.72 31.53 23.83
N ARG A 84 -0.92 31.46 24.90
CA ARG A 84 -1.23 32.00 26.23
C ARG A 84 -1.61 33.50 26.27
N PHE A 85 -1.24 34.26 25.24
CA PHE A 85 -1.56 35.70 25.11
C PHE A 85 -2.72 35.98 24.15
N THR A 86 -3.45 34.93 23.75
CA THR A 86 -4.57 35.01 22.81
C THR A 86 -5.84 34.45 23.44
N PRO A 87 -7.03 34.78 22.92
CA PRO A 87 -8.29 34.16 23.37
C PRO A 87 -8.29 32.63 23.23
N ALA A 88 -7.50 32.05 22.32
CA ALA A 88 -7.43 30.61 22.13
C ALA A 88 -6.84 29.85 23.34
N ALA A 89 -6.20 30.54 24.28
CA ALA A 89 -5.66 29.93 25.49
C ALA A 89 -6.75 29.29 26.37
N SER A 90 -7.95 29.89 26.44
CA SER A 90 -9.06 29.35 27.24
C SER A 90 -9.62 28.06 26.65
N ASP A 91 -9.58 27.93 25.33
CA ASP A 91 -10.12 26.79 24.59
C ASP A 91 -9.08 25.66 24.41
N TRP A 92 -7.86 25.87 24.93
CA TRP A 92 -6.75 24.95 24.72
C TRP A 92 -7.02 23.51 25.14
N PRO A 93 -7.64 23.23 26.31
CA PRO A 93 -7.96 21.84 26.70
C PRO A 93 -8.87 21.14 25.68
N ASP A 94 -9.87 21.85 25.15
CA ASP A 94 -10.79 21.32 24.14
C ASP A 94 -10.08 21.08 22.82
N ILE A 95 -9.18 21.99 22.42
CA ILE A 95 -8.34 21.85 21.22
C ILE A 95 -7.43 20.63 21.36
N GLN A 96 -6.81 20.43 22.54
CA GLN A 96 -5.95 19.28 22.80
C GLN A 96 -6.73 17.97 22.71
N HIS A 97 -7.87 17.90 23.38
CA HIS A 97 -8.74 16.73 23.35
C HIS A 97 -9.24 16.45 21.93
N TRP A 98 -9.64 17.48 21.20
CA TRP A 98 -10.07 17.37 19.81
C TRP A 98 -8.95 16.81 18.92
N ILE A 99 -7.73 17.38 18.95
CA ILE A 99 -6.60 16.87 18.16
C ILE A 99 -6.28 15.43 18.52
N ALA A 100 -6.29 15.08 19.81
CA ALA A 100 -6.04 13.72 20.28
C ALA A 100 -7.12 12.73 19.82
N SER A 101 -8.36 13.20 19.60
CA SER A 101 -9.46 12.40 19.07
C SER A 101 -9.39 12.16 17.56
N LEU A 102 -8.63 12.96 16.81
CA LEU A 102 -8.52 12.85 15.37
C LEU A 102 -7.66 11.64 14.99
N THR A 103 -8.28 10.65 14.35
CA THR A 103 -7.52 9.58 13.72
C THR A 103 -7.34 9.86 12.23
N LEU A 104 -6.29 9.27 11.66
CA LEU A 104 -6.10 9.31 10.21
C LEU A 104 -7.29 8.67 9.47
N HIS A 105 -7.89 7.64 10.08
CA HIS A 105 -9.07 7.00 9.52
C HIS A 105 -10.24 7.99 9.41
N ASP A 106 -10.49 8.82 10.42
CA ASP A 106 -11.56 9.81 10.40
C ASP A 106 -11.38 10.82 9.27
N LEU A 107 -10.15 11.30 9.06
CA LEU A 107 -9.86 12.31 8.02
C LEU A 107 -9.95 11.76 6.59
N THR A 108 -9.70 10.47 6.43
CA THR A 108 -9.64 9.82 5.11
C THR A 108 -10.95 9.17 4.71
N THR A 109 -11.76 8.79 5.68
CA THR A 109 -13.12 8.27 5.47
C THR A 109 -14.18 9.35 5.47
N ALA A 110 -13.88 10.53 6.06
CA ALA A 110 -14.69 11.72 5.94
C ALA A 110 -15.06 11.93 4.47
N PRO A 111 -16.35 11.81 4.12
CA PRO A 111 -16.74 12.02 2.76
C PRO A 111 -16.40 13.48 2.44
N LEU A 112 -15.49 13.70 1.48
CA LEU A 112 -15.24 15.01 0.86
C LEU A 112 -16.47 15.49 0.06
N THR A 113 -17.67 15.10 0.48
CA THR A 113 -18.98 15.53 0.00
C THR A 113 -19.26 16.93 0.51
N SER A 114 -18.48 17.90 0.05
CA SER A 114 -18.78 19.31 0.24
C SER A 114 -18.60 20.03 -1.09
N ALA A 115 -19.48 19.73 -2.05
CA ALA A 115 -19.73 20.61 -3.21
C ALA A 115 -21.01 20.26 -3.99
N ALA A 116 -21.60 19.08 -3.82
CA ALA A 116 -22.88 18.76 -4.44
C ALA A 116 -24.02 18.97 -3.44
N THR A 117 -24.47 20.21 -3.28
CA THR A 117 -25.84 20.46 -2.82
C THR A 117 -26.75 19.65 -3.75
N PRO A 118 -27.55 18.69 -3.26
CA PRO A 118 -28.60 18.13 -4.11
C PRO A 118 -29.51 19.30 -4.46
N LEU A 119 -29.53 19.69 -5.74
CA LEU A 119 -30.52 20.62 -6.25
C LEU A 119 -31.89 20.13 -5.74
N PRO A 120 -32.74 20.99 -5.16
CA PRO A 120 -34.10 20.57 -4.84
C PRO A 120 -34.72 20.07 -6.15
N THR A 121 -35.22 18.84 -6.13
CA THR A 121 -35.96 18.24 -7.23
C THR A 121 -37.22 19.09 -7.44
N LEU A 122 -37.09 20.11 -8.29
CA LEU A 122 -38.21 20.92 -8.72
C LEU A 122 -39.03 20.04 -9.67
N VAL A 123 -40.14 19.51 -9.17
CA VAL A 123 -41.20 18.97 -10.02
C VAL A 123 -41.80 20.15 -10.76
N GLY A 124 -41.25 20.46 -11.93
CA GLY A 124 -41.67 21.53 -12.82
C GLY A 124 -41.89 20.98 -14.22
N THR A 125 -43.15 20.84 -14.59
CA THR A 125 -43.61 20.52 -15.95
C THR A 125 -43.20 21.61 -16.94
N GLY A 126 -42.55 21.21 -18.04
CA GLY A 126 -42.69 21.90 -19.33
C GLY A 126 -41.54 22.81 -19.80
N SER A 127 -40.97 22.39 -20.92
CA SER A 127 -40.52 23.22 -22.05
C SER A 127 -39.06 23.75 -22.09
N SER A 128 -38.31 23.16 -23.03
CA SER A 128 -37.29 23.74 -23.93
C SER A 128 -35.93 24.21 -23.36
N GLY A 129 -34.86 23.49 -23.74
CA GLY A 129 -33.49 23.97 -23.65
C GLY A 129 -32.43 22.87 -23.76
N ILE A 130 -32.24 22.31 -24.96
CA ILE A 130 -31.19 21.34 -25.27
C ILE A 130 -29.86 22.07 -25.45
N VAL A 131 -28.85 21.76 -24.62
CA VAL A 131 -27.43 22.01 -24.93
C VAL A 131 -26.71 20.66 -24.96
N LEU A 132 -26.41 20.20 -26.17
CA LEU A 132 -25.59 19.03 -26.46
C LEU A 132 -24.14 19.47 -26.63
N TYR A 133 -23.22 18.93 -25.83
CA TYR A 133 -21.84 18.76 -26.31
C TYR A 133 -21.72 17.36 -26.89
N ASN A 134 -21.75 17.32 -28.22
CA ASN A 134 -21.60 16.14 -29.05
C ASN A 134 -20.14 16.11 -29.54
N ALA A 135 -19.42 15.04 -29.24
CA ALA A 135 -18.19 14.68 -29.93
C ALA A 135 -18.43 13.32 -30.62
N ARG A 136 -18.91 13.41 -31.87
CA ARG A 136 -18.77 12.38 -32.91
C ARG A 136 -17.42 12.62 -33.61
N ASP A 137 -16.71 11.70 -34.25
CA ASP A 137 -17.00 10.42 -34.91
C ASP A 137 -15.61 9.82 -35.27
N THR A 138 -15.33 8.54 -35.53
CA THR A 138 -15.96 7.58 -36.46
C THR A 138 -15.30 6.21 -36.28
N ARG A 139 -16.09 5.13 -36.32
CA ARG A 139 -15.90 3.99 -37.25
C ARG A 139 -17.10 3.03 -37.21
N ILE A 140 -17.86 3.11 -38.30
CA ILE A 140 -18.58 2.06 -39.04
C ILE A 140 -18.05 0.64 -38.70
N GLY A 141 -18.82 -0.42 -38.46
CA GLY A 141 -20.24 -0.72 -38.54
C GLY A 141 -20.36 -2.25 -38.61
N SER A 142 -21.35 -2.87 -37.96
CA SER A 142 -22.05 -4.06 -38.47
C SER A 142 -23.19 -4.44 -37.52
N SER A 143 -24.35 -4.64 -38.12
CA SER A 143 -25.63 -4.98 -37.50
C SER A 143 -25.64 -6.43 -37.03
N GLY A 144 -26.03 -6.65 -35.79
CA GLY A 144 -26.23 -7.98 -35.21
C GLY A 144 -27.25 -7.91 -34.09
N ILE A 145 -28.48 -8.33 -34.41
CA ILE A 145 -29.63 -8.47 -33.52
C ILE A 145 -29.22 -9.22 -32.25
N ARG A 146 -29.38 -8.59 -31.07
CA ARG A 146 -29.18 -9.22 -29.76
C ARG A 146 -30.53 -9.39 -29.05
N PRO A 147 -30.85 -10.59 -28.53
CA PRO A 147 -32.06 -10.82 -27.75
C PRO A 147 -31.95 -10.24 -26.34
N HIS A 148 -33.08 -9.71 -25.87
CA HIS A 148 -33.30 -9.28 -24.49
C HIS A 148 -33.17 -10.47 -23.53
N ASN A 149 -32.03 -10.60 -22.84
CA ASN A 149 -31.94 -11.42 -21.64
C ASN A 149 -32.18 -10.54 -20.41
N ALA A 150 -33.24 -10.89 -19.67
CA ALA A 150 -33.62 -10.31 -18.42
C ALA A 150 -32.45 -10.32 -17.43
N ARG A 151 -32.05 -9.12 -16.99
CA ARG A 151 -31.00 -8.89 -16.02
C ARG A 151 -31.54 -9.27 -14.65
N VAL A 152 -31.15 -10.44 -14.15
CA VAL A 152 -31.34 -10.82 -12.75
C VAL A 152 -30.64 -9.76 -11.88
N PRO A 153 -31.31 -9.16 -10.88
CA PRO A 153 -30.67 -8.26 -9.92
C PRO A 153 -29.77 -9.11 -9.02
N GLY A 154 -28.55 -9.36 -9.51
CA GLY A 154 -27.50 -9.99 -8.73
C GLY A 154 -27.14 -9.05 -7.59
N SER A 155 -27.40 -9.52 -6.37
CA SER A 155 -26.82 -9.08 -5.11
C SER A 155 -25.53 -8.31 -5.36
N SER A 156 -25.61 -6.98 -5.22
CA SER A 156 -24.44 -6.12 -5.03
C SER A 156 -23.74 -6.68 -3.81
N GLY A 157 -22.80 -7.60 -4.04
CA GLY A 157 -21.76 -7.86 -3.08
C GLY A 157 -21.08 -6.54 -2.94
N ASP A 158 -21.47 -5.80 -1.90
CA ASP A 158 -20.66 -4.78 -1.26
C ASP A 158 -19.37 -5.49 -0.85
N THR A 159 -18.52 -5.78 -1.84
CA THR A 159 -17.09 -5.75 -1.63
C THR A 159 -16.89 -4.33 -1.19
N CYS A 160 -16.95 -4.15 0.14
CA CYS A 160 -16.46 -3.00 0.84
C CYS A 160 -15.20 -2.64 0.10
N VAL A 161 -15.31 -1.61 -0.76
CA VAL A 161 -14.17 -0.98 -1.39
C VAL A 161 -13.51 -0.42 -0.16
N ALA A 162 -12.64 -1.23 0.45
CA ALA A 162 -11.84 -0.83 1.59
C ALA A 162 -11.25 0.49 1.11
N ARG A 163 -11.78 1.57 1.68
CA ARG A 163 -11.36 2.91 1.32
C ARG A 163 -9.96 2.94 1.84
N ASP A 164 -9.02 2.66 0.95
CA ASP A 164 -7.61 2.50 1.26
C ASP A 164 -7.11 3.88 1.65
N TRP A 165 -7.33 4.23 2.91
CA TRP A 165 -6.78 5.38 3.60
C TRP A 165 -5.27 5.48 3.38
N MET A 166 -4.61 4.37 3.07
CA MET A 166 -3.21 4.32 2.67
C MET A 166 -2.89 5.19 1.45
N LEU A 167 -3.85 5.42 0.55
CA LEU A 167 -3.70 6.32 -0.60
C LEU A 167 -3.53 7.78 -0.23
N THR A 168 -3.98 8.14 0.95
CA THR A 168 -3.92 9.51 1.45
C THR A 168 -2.58 9.83 2.08
N LEU A 169 -1.82 8.79 2.40
CA LEU A 169 -0.44 8.92 2.85
C LEU A 169 0.41 9.58 1.76
N PRO A 170 1.31 10.52 2.11
CA PRO A 170 2.25 11.08 1.16
C PRO A 170 3.10 9.97 0.56
N ARG A 171 3.58 10.23 -0.65
CA ARG A 171 4.30 9.23 -1.43
C ARG A 171 5.47 8.61 -0.67
N ASP A 172 6.27 9.42 0.02
CA ASP A 172 7.43 8.94 0.77
C ASP A 172 7.03 8.02 1.93
N PHE A 173 5.88 8.27 2.56
CA PHE A 173 5.35 7.43 3.63
C PHE A 173 4.80 6.12 3.11
N ARG A 174 4.02 6.15 2.01
CA ARG A 174 3.58 4.91 1.34
C ARG A 174 4.77 4.04 0.96
N ARG A 175 5.83 4.67 0.45
CA ARG A 175 7.09 4.00 0.13
C ARG A 175 7.70 3.37 1.38
N ALA A 176 7.96 4.13 2.43
CA ALA A 176 8.58 3.64 3.66
C ALA A 176 7.77 2.49 4.29
N LEU A 177 6.44 2.57 4.27
CA LEU A 177 5.56 1.51 4.76
C LEU A 177 5.64 0.25 3.89
N ALA A 178 5.64 0.41 2.56
CA ALA A 178 5.82 -0.71 1.65
C ALA A 178 7.20 -1.38 1.81
N GLU A 179 8.26 -0.59 1.99
CA GLU A 179 9.61 -1.08 2.29
C GLU A 179 9.62 -1.88 3.60
N HIS A 180 9.06 -1.31 4.67
CA HIS A 180 8.96 -1.98 5.97
C HIS A 180 8.21 -3.32 5.87
N VAL A 181 7.07 -3.33 5.18
CA VAL A 181 6.30 -4.55 4.91
C VAL A 181 7.14 -5.60 4.18
N LEU A 182 7.85 -5.22 3.10
CA LEU A 182 8.70 -6.14 2.33
C LEU A 182 9.87 -6.68 3.16
N HIS A 183 10.47 -5.84 4.01
CA HIS A 183 11.50 -6.27 4.95
C HIS A 183 10.96 -7.27 5.97
N THR A 184 9.83 -6.97 6.62
CA THR A 184 9.19 -7.88 7.58
C THR A 184 8.82 -9.21 6.93
N LEU A 185 8.26 -9.17 5.72
CA LEU A 185 8.00 -10.36 4.90
C LEU A 185 9.25 -11.19 4.64
N THR A 186 10.36 -10.53 4.33
CA THR A 186 11.65 -11.20 4.11
C THR A 186 12.17 -11.86 5.38
N LEU A 187 12.00 -11.22 6.54
CA LEU A 187 12.44 -11.75 7.83
C LEU A 187 11.58 -12.93 8.29
N VAL A 188 10.27 -12.89 8.01
CA VAL A 188 9.32 -13.95 8.40
C VAL A 188 9.36 -15.13 7.41
N SER A 189 9.81 -14.92 6.17
CA SER A 189 9.87 -15.98 5.17
C SER A 189 10.96 -17.01 5.49
N SER A 190 10.58 -18.04 6.24
CA SER A 190 11.41 -19.19 6.59
C SER A 190 11.35 -20.24 5.49
N GLN A 191 11.87 -19.94 4.31
CA GLN A 191 12.23 -21.02 3.37
C GLN A 191 13.67 -21.48 3.67
N PRO A 192 13.92 -22.80 3.62
CA PRO A 192 15.25 -23.33 3.92
C PRO A 192 16.28 -22.63 3.02
N PRO A 193 17.45 -22.25 3.56
CA PRO A 193 18.48 -21.60 2.78
C PRO A 193 18.85 -22.52 1.62
N SER A 194 18.54 -22.10 0.40
CA SER A 194 19.10 -22.72 -0.79
C SER A 194 20.61 -22.57 -0.69
N HIS A 195 21.34 -23.69 -0.67
CA HIS A 195 22.80 -23.74 -0.56
C HIS A 195 23.48 -23.17 -1.81
N PHE A 196 23.34 -21.87 -2.05
CA PHE A 196 24.11 -21.16 -3.05
C PHE A 196 25.43 -20.72 -2.43
N ALA A 197 26.54 -21.16 -3.03
CA ALA A 197 27.89 -20.81 -2.57
C ALA A 197 28.25 -19.33 -2.80
N LEU A 198 27.45 -18.60 -3.56
CA LEU A 198 27.68 -17.21 -3.91
C LEU A 198 26.54 -16.31 -3.42
N PRO A 199 26.85 -15.09 -2.95
CA PRO A 199 25.82 -14.10 -2.64
C PRO A 199 25.11 -13.71 -3.94
N MET A 200 23.94 -14.28 -4.15
CA MET A 200 23.10 -14.05 -5.32
C MET A 200 21.78 -13.44 -4.87
N PHE A 201 21.41 -12.33 -5.52
CA PHE A 201 20.06 -11.78 -5.44
C PHE A 201 19.37 -12.05 -6.77
N ALA A 202 18.10 -12.46 -6.72
CA ALA A 202 17.33 -12.70 -7.93
C ALA A 202 15.87 -12.28 -7.75
N SER A 203 15.20 -11.95 -8.85
CA SER A 203 13.78 -11.64 -8.85
C SER A 203 13.08 -12.17 -10.09
N ASP A 204 11.80 -12.47 -9.93
CA ASP A 204 10.91 -12.98 -10.99
C ASP A 204 9.46 -12.55 -10.73
N GLY A 205 8.69 -12.43 -11.80
CA GLY A 205 7.26 -12.17 -11.80
C GLY A 205 6.51 -13.25 -12.56
N SER A 206 5.39 -13.71 -12.00
CA SER A 206 4.49 -14.69 -12.64
C SER A 206 3.05 -14.18 -12.65
N LEU A 207 2.29 -14.62 -13.65
CA LEU A 207 0.86 -14.33 -13.77
C LEU A 207 0.07 -15.61 -13.58
N ILE A 208 -0.75 -15.63 -12.53
CA ILE A 208 -1.73 -16.68 -12.29
C ILE A 208 -2.99 -16.31 -13.08
N LEU A 209 -3.25 -17.07 -14.14
CA LEU A 209 -4.43 -16.91 -14.97
C LEU A 209 -5.70 -17.24 -14.19
N ALA A 210 -6.80 -16.57 -14.54
CA ALA A 210 -8.11 -16.90 -13.98
C ALA A 210 -8.51 -18.32 -14.39
N ALA A 211 -8.88 -19.15 -13.41
CA ALA A 211 -9.44 -20.46 -13.68
C ALA A 211 -10.92 -20.31 -14.09
N PRO A 212 -11.38 -20.89 -15.22
CA PRO A 212 -12.75 -20.71 -15.71
C PRO A 212 -13.83 -21.32 -14.79
N SER A 213 -13.45 -22.25 -13.91
CA SER A 213 -14.35 -23.01 -13.03
C SER A 213 -14.61 -22.35 -11.67
N PHE A 214 -13.83 -21.34 -11.29
CA PHE A 214 -13.95 -20.69 -10.00
C PHE A 214 -13.93 -19.18 -10.21
N ARG A 215 -14.59 -18.41 -9.33
CA ARG A 215 -14.55 -16.93 -9.34
C ARG A 215 -13.15 -16.39 -8.96
N GLN A 216 -12.09 -17.09 -9.36
CA GLN A 216 -10.71 -16.74 -9.10
C GLN A 216 -10.29 -15.70 -10.13
N PHE A 217 -10.09 -14.48 -9.64
CA PHE A 217 -9.56 -13.41 -10.45
C PHE A 217 -8.11 -13.71 -10.83
N ARG A 218 -7.70 -13.19 -11.99
CA ARG A 218 -6.28 -13.14 -12.37
C ARG A 218 -5.50 -12.49 -11.23
N SER A 219 -4.33 -13.02 -10.91
CA SER A 219 -3.43 -12.39 -9.93
C SER A 219 -2.00 -12.46 -10.42
N ALA A 220 -1.22 -11.43 -10.11
CA ALA A 220 0.21 -11.41 -10.38
C ALA A 220 0.95 -11.72 -9.08
N VAL A 221 2.04 -12.47 -9.16
CA VAL A 221 2.86 -12.87 -8.01
C VAL A 221 4.29 -12.53 -8.33
N PHE A 222 5.03 -12.02 -7.37
CA PHE A 222 6.46 -11.80 -7.52
C PHE A 222 7.25 -12.62 -6.50
N ALA A 223 8.48 -12.94 -6.86
CA ALA A 223 9.45 -13.57 -6.00
C ALA A 223 10.73 -12.72 -5.96
N ALA A 224 11.35 -12.67 -4.79
CA ALA A 224 12.68 -12.10 -4.58
C ALA A 224 13.49 -13.05 -3.71
N ALA A 225 14.62 -13.51 -4.25
CA ALA A 225 15.54 -14.41 -3.59
C ALA A 225 16.80 -13.67 -3.15
N ARG A 226 17.27 -14.02 -1.96
CA ARG A 226 18.59 -13.69 -1.44
C ARG A 226 19.28 -15.00 -1.00
N PRO A 227 20.58 -15.00 -0.66
CA PRO A 227 21.32 -16.24 -0.43
C PRO A 227 20.73 -17.17 0.63
N THR A 228 20.05 -16.60 1.63
CA THR A 228 19.54 -17.32 2.79
C THR A 228 18.03 -17.38 2.89
N SER A 229 17.29 -16.67 2.04
CA SER A 229 15.83 -16.69 2.07
C SER A 229 15.22 -16.28 0.74
N THR A 230 14.00 -16.74 0.50
CA THR A 230 13.20 -16.30 -0.64
C THR A 230 11.88 -15.75 -0.14
N THR A 231 11.45 -14.63 -0.71
CA THR A 231 10.18 -13.97 -0.40
C THR A 231 9.28 -14.08 -1.62
N VAL A 232 8.05 -14.56 -1.41
CA VAL A 232 7.03 -14.66 -2.46
C VAL A 232 5.79 -13.93 -2.01
N CYS A 233 5.27 -13.06 -2.86
CA CYS A 233 4.16 -12.16 -2.54
C CYS A 233 3.15 -12.11 -3.68
N SER A 234 1.87 -12.22 -3.32
CA SER A 234 0.76 -12.11 -4.25
C SER A 234 0.20 -10.70 -4.29
N LEU A 235 -0.02 -10.18 -5.50
CA LEU A 235 -0.66 -8.89 -5.80
C LEU A 235 -2.19 -9.04 -6.00
N ALA A 236 -2.81 -10.11 -5.48
CA ALA A 236 -4.23 -10.39 -5.67
C ALA A 236 -5.16 -9.26 -5.15
N SER A 237 -4.74 -8.48 -4.15
CA SER A 237 -5.48 -7.31 -3.63
C SER A 237 -5.68 -6.21 -4.68
N PHE A 238 -4.78 -6.12 -5.65
CA PHE A 238 -4.90 -5.16 -6.75
C PHE A 238 -5.90 -5.62 -7.81
N HIS A 239 -6.51 -6.81 -7.64
CA HIS A 239 -7.48 -7.41 -8.55
C HIS A 239 -6.98 -7.34 -10.01
N ASN A 240 -7.79 -6.76 -10.89
CA ASN A 240 -7.47 -6.59 -12.30
C ASN A 240 -6.45 -5.49 -12.58
N GLY A 241 -6.04 -4.70 -11.58
CA GLY A 241 -5.08 -3.61 -11.72
C GLY A 241 -3.62 -4.08 -11.81
N ALA A 242 -3.29 -5.23 -11.21
CA ALA A 242 -1.94 -5.79 -11.32
C ALA A 242 -1.76 -6.55 -12.65
N SER A 243 -0.62 -6.33 -13.29
CA SER A 243 -0.18 -7.08 -14.47
C SER A 243 1.12 -7.81 -14.18
N ILE A 244 1.51 -8.72 -15.08
CA ILE A 244 2.82 -9.40 -15.01
C ILE A 244 3.96 -8.40 -14.83
N LEU A 245 3.94 -7.29 -15.58
CA LEU A 245 4.94 -6.23 -15.45
C LEU A 245 5.01 -5.64 -14.03
N HIS A 246 3.88 -5.50 -13.35
CA HIS A 246 3.89 -5.02 -11.97
C HIS A 246 4.61 -6.02 -11.07
N ALA A 247 4.32 -7.32 -11.20
CA ALA A 247 5.03 -8.35 -10.44
C ALA A 247 6.53 -8.33 -10.71
N GLU A 248 6.95 -8.23 -11.98
CA GLU A 248 8.36 -8.16 -12.35
C GLU A 248 9.10 -6.99 -11.67
N VAL A 249 8.51 -5.79 -11.73
CA VAL A 249 9.12 -4.61 -11.12
C VAL A 249 9.05 -4.65 -9.59
N TYR A 250 7.98 -5.20 -9.01
CA TYR A 250 7.90 -5.43 -7.55
C TYR A 250 8.96 -6.44 -7.08
N GLY A 251 9.19 -7.51 -7.83
CA GLY A 251 10.26 -8.48 -7.56
C GLY A 251 11.62 -7.80 -7.53
N LEU A 252 11.91 -6.95 -8.53
CA LEU A 252 13.14 -6.15 -8.57
C LEU A 252 13.28 -5.25 -7.35
N VAL A 253 12.22 -4.51 -6.99
CA VAL A 253 12.20 -3.65 -5.80
C VAL A 253 12.50 -4.45 -4.53
N ALA A 254 11.81 -5.58 -4.34
CA ALA A 254 12.01 -6.43 -3.16
C ALA A 254 13.45 -6.97 -3.11
N ALA A 255 14.00 -7.46 -4.21
CA ALA A 255 15.37 -7.96 -4.26
C ALA A 255 16.41 -6.85 -4.00
N SER A 256 16.20 -5.63 -4.54
CA SER A 256 17.07 -4.48 -4.27
C SER A 256 17.04 -4.03 -2.81
N LEU A 257 15.87 -4.05 -2.16
CA LEU A 257 15.74 -3.75 -0.72
C LEU A 257 16.46 -4.80 0.13
N GLN A 258 16.31 -6.08 -0.21
CA GLN A 258 17.02 -7.17 0.47
C GLN A 258 18.54 -7.02 0.34
N ALA A 259 19.04 -6.63 -0.82
CA ALA A 259 20.46 -6.40 -1.05
C ALA A 259 21.00 -5.14 -0.34
N SER A 260 20.14 -4.15 -0.10
CA SER A 260 20.50 -2.93 0.64
C SER A 260 20.50 -3.12 2.15
N THR A 261 20.00 -4.26 2.65
CA THR A 261 20.00 -4.56 4.08
C THR A 261 21.42 -4.93 4.51
N PRO A 262 21.99 -4.28 5.54
CA PRO A 262 23.35 -4.58 5.99
C PRO A 262 23.45 -6.05 6.42
N SER A 263 24.33 -6.80 5.74
CA SER A 263 24.67 -8.16 6.12
C SER A 263 25.74 -8.12 7.20
N SER A 264 25.67 -9.06 8.15
CA SER A 264 26.74 -9.27 9.14
C SER A 264 28.02 -9.85 8.52
N LEU A 265 27.97 -10.28 7.26
CA LEU A 265 29.13 -10.74 6.52
C LEU A 265 30.01 -9.57 6.04
N PRO A 266 31.33 -9.79 5.89
CA PRO A 266 32.27 -8.77 5.43
C PRO A 266 31.83 -8.16 4.09
N PRO A 267 32.14 -6.87 3.85
CA PRO A 267 31.74 -6.16 2.65
C PRO A 267 32.30 -6.87 1.42
N SER A 268 31.47 -7.70 0.81
CA SER A 268 31.75 -8.33 -0.46
C SER A 268 31.45 -7.31 -1.58
N PRO A 269 32.12 -7.42 -2.74
CA PRO A 269 31.75 -6.63 -3.92
C PRO A 269 30.23 -6.73 -4.16
N SER A 270 29.61 -5.63 -4.60
CA SER A 270 28.17 -5.52 -4.81
C SER A 270 27.65 -6.74 -5.59
N ALA A 271 26.96 -7.64 -4.90
CA ALA A 271 26.44 -8.86 -5.49
C ALA A 271 25.47 -8.50 -6.62
N PRO A 272 25.57 -9.09 -7.82
CA PRO A 272 24.65 -8.77 -8.90
C PRO A 272 23.22 -9.21 -8.57
N LEU A 273 22.24 -8.42 -9.04
CA LEU A 273 20.82 -8.75 -8.96
C LEU A 273 20.39 -9.34 -10.30
N TYR A 274 19.98 -10.61 -10.32
CA TYR A 274 19.54 -11.29 -11.53
C TYR A 274 18.04 -11.20 -11.76
N THR A 275 17.66 -10.96 -13.01
CA THR A 275 16.27 -11.03 -13.47
C THR A 275 16.25 -11.47 -14.93
N ASP A 276 15.22 -12.17 -15.35
CA ASP A 276 14.97 -12.50 -16.76
C ASP A 276 14.18 -11.38 -17.50
N HIS A 277 13.59 -10.43 -16.77
CA HIS A 277 12.79 -9.35 -17.33
C HIS A 277 13.63 -8.22 -17.96
N LEU A 278 14.17 -8.51 -19.14
CA LEU A 278 15.06 -7.67 -19.96
C LEU A 278 14.62 -6.21 -20.12
N ASN A 279 13.31 -5.98 -20.30
CA ASN A 279 12.80 -4.63 -20.49
C ASN A 279 12.99 -3.76 -19.24
N SER A 280 12.74 -4.29 -18.05
CA SER A 280 12.97 -3.55 -16.80
C SER A 280 14.44 -3.25 -16.59
N THR A 281 15.33 -4.23 -16.86
CA THR A 281 16.78 -4.04 -16.76
C THR A 281 17.28 -2.92 -17.66
N ARG A 282 16.84 -2.89 -18.93
CA ARG A 282 17.20 -1.82 -19.88
C ARG A 282 16.71 -0.46 -19.40
N ILE A 283 15.42 -0.35 -19.07
CA ILE A 283 14.82 0.92 -18.63
C ILE A 283 15.57 1.49 -17.42
N ILE A 284 15.88 0.64 -16.44
CA ILE A 284 16.61 1.05 -15.23
C ILE A 284 18.06 1.41 -15.54
N ASN A 285 18.80 0.57 -16.26
CA ASN A 285 20.21 0.81 -16.57
C ASN A 285 20.40 2.06 -17.44
N ASP A 286 19.50 2.30 -18.39
CA ASP A 286 19.48 3.53 -19.19
C ASP A 286 19.27 4.75 -18.26
N SER A 287 18.34 4.65 -17.29
CA SER A 287 18.03 5.74 -16.36
C SER A 287 19.10 6.03 -15.30
N LEU A 288 19.94 5.04 -15.00
CA LEU A 288 21.10 5.18 -14.12
C LEU A 288 22.30 5.75 -14.88
N SER A 289 22.43 5.43 -16.17
CA SER A 289 23.50 5.91 -17.04
C SER A 289 23.31 7.38 -17.45
N THR A 290 22.05 7.85 -17.55
CA THR A 290 21.76 9.27 -17.76
C THR A 290 22.08 10.05 -16.49
N SER A 291 23.16 10.84 -16.51
CA SER A 291 23.59 11.75 -15.45
C SER A 291 22.57 12.85 -15.11
N PHE A 292 21.51 13.00 -15.92
CA PHE A 292 20.48 13.99 -15.71
C PHE A 292 19.53 13.59 -14.57
N GLN A 293 19.31 14.53 -13.65
CA GLN A 293 18.35 14.38 -12.55
C GLN A 293 16.90 14.29 -13.04
N SER A 294 16.59 14.81 -14.24
CA SER A 294 15.25 14.75 -14.80
C SER A 294 14.90 13.36 -15.30
N LEU A 295 13.71 12.90 -14.92
CA LEU A 295 13.17 11.66 -15.45
C LEU A 295 13.05 11.74 -16.97
N PRO A 296 13.46 10.70 -17.73
CA PRO A 296 13.28 10.70 -19.16
C PRO A 296 11.80 10.88 -19.50
N ASN A 297 11.45 11.77 -20.43
CA ASN A 297 10.06 12.00 -20.86
C ASN A 297 9.34 10.69 -21.23
N ARG A 298 10.08 9.68 -21.69
CA ARG A 298 9.59 8.33 -22.01
C ARG A 298 8.91 7.64 -20.81
N TRP A 299 9.32 7.93 -19.58
CA TRP A 299 8.76 7.33 -18.37
C TRP A 299 7.34 7.76 -18.10
N SER A 300 6.89 8.90 -18.62
CA SER A 300 5.52 9.37 -18.45
C SER A 300 4.48 8.38 -19.01
N SER A 301 4.84 7.64 -20.05
CA SER A 301 4.00 6.64 -20.72
C SER A 301 4.20 5.21 -20.22
N LEU A 302 5.18 4.97 -19.34
CA LEU A 302 5.48 3.62 -18.90
C LEU A 302 4.40 3.09 -17.95
N PRO A 303 3.86 1.88 -18.22
CA PRO A 303 3.11 1.17 -17.20
C PRO A 303 4.00 0.94 -15.97
N ALA A 304 3.42 0.98 -14.78
CA ALA A 304 4.15 0.89 -13.51
C ALA A 304 5.25 1.97 -13.28
N ARG A 305 5.11 3.16 -13.90
CA ARG A 305 6.05 4.30 -13.71
C ARG A 305 6.45 4.56 -12.26
N SER A 306 5.49 4.51 -11.33
CA SER A 306 5.73 4.74 -9.90
C SER A 306 6.69 3.72 -9.30
N LEU A 307 6.60 2.45 -9.72
CA LEU A 307 7.50 1.37 -9.28
C LEU A 307 8.90 1.53 -9.87
N TYR A 308 9.02 1.89 -11.14
CA TYR A 308 10.34 2.20 -11.73
C TYR A 308 11.02 3.38 -11.03
N GLN A 309 10.25 4.41 -10.66
CA GLN A 309 10.77 5.55 -9.90
C GLN A 309 11.26 5.12 -8.52
N TRP A 310 10.50 4.27 -7.85
CA TRP A 310 10.88 3.72 -6.54
C TRP A 310 12.14 2.85 -6.66
N LEU A 311 12.20 1.93 -7.62
CA LEU A 311 13.37 1.11 -7.89
C LEU A 311 14.62 1.96 -8.15
N ARG A 312 14.53 2.95 -9.05
CA ARG A 312 15.64 3.87 -9.32
C ARG A 312 16.10 4.57 -8.04
N GLN A 313 15.17 5.03 -7.22
CA GLN A 313 15.50 5.68 -5.96
C GLN A 313 16.30 4.76 -5.03
N ILE A 314 15.84 3.53 -4.79
CA ILE A 314 16.57 2.53 -3.99
C ILE A 314 17.99 2.34 -4.52
N LEU A 315 18.13 2.16 -5.84
CA LEU A 315 19.41 1.94 -6.49
C LEU A 315 20.36 3.14 -6.38
N THR A 316 19.83 4.37 -6.38
CA THR A 316 20.63 5.60 -6.24
C THR A 316 20.92 6.02 -4.80
N SER A 317 20.08 5.60 -3.85
CA SER A 317 20.23 5.97 -2.43
C SER A 317 21.28 5.14 -1.70
N SER A 318 21.61 3.95 -2.20
CA SER A 318 22.60 3.05 -1.61
C SER A 318 23.86 2.99 -2.46
N SER A 319 25.01 3.37 -1.89
CA SER A 319 26.32 3.31 -2.57
C SER A 319 26.73 1.88 -2.95
N SER A 320 26.14 0.88 -2.30
CA SER A 320 26.37 -0.56 -2.53
C SER A 320 25.20 -1.27 -3.23
N SER A 321 24.27 -0.53 -3.85
CA SER A 321 23.09 -1.16 -4.44
C SER A 321 23.47 -2.06 -5.62
N PRO A 322 22.90 -3.28 -5.72
CA PRO A 322 23.24 -4.19 -6.80
C PRO A 322 22.66 -3.68 -8.12
N LEU A 323 23.49 -3.63 -9.17
CA LEU A 323 22.98 -3.32 -10.50
C LEU A 323 22.16 -4.52 -11.03
N PRO A 324 20.96 -4.28 -11.58
CA PRO A 324 20.20 -5.33 -12.24
C PRO A 324 20.95 -5.85 -13.47
N VAL A 325 21.18 -7.16 -13.49
CA VAL A 325 21.82 -7.90 -14.58
C VAL A 325 20.80 -8.83 -15.20
N GLN A 326 20.68 -8.74 -16.53
CA GLN A 326 19.83 -9.65 -17.26
C GLN A 326 20.43 -11.07 -17.23
N MET A 327 19.62 -12.03 -16.81
CA MET A 327 19.94 -13.43 -16.95
C MET A 327 19.75 -13.84 -18.42
N ARG A 328 20.84 -14.20 -19.09
CA ARG A 328 20.75 -14.84 -20.41
C ARG A 328 20.40 -16.31 -20.21
N SER A 329 19.47 -16.81 -21.02
CA SER A 329 18.97 -18.20 -20.99
C SER A 329 20.05 -19.28 -21.10
N SER A 330 21.28 -18.93 -21.49
CA SER A 330 22.44 -19.82 -21.57
C SER A 330 23.29 -19.90 -20.30
N THR A 331 22.99 -19.12 -19.26
CA THR A 331 23.72 -19.11 -17.99
C THR A 331 22.83 -19.60 -16.84
N SER A 332 23.22 -20.72 -16.24
CA SER A 332 22.78 -21.28 -14.95
C SER A 332 21.47 -22.10 -14.90
N LEU A 333 21.65 -23.41 -15.10
CA LEU A 333 20.72 -24.46 -14.65
C LEU A 333 20.37 -24.33 -13.15
N GLN A 334 21.24 -23.78 -12.30
CA GLN A 334 21.00 -23.71 -10.86
C GLN A 334 19.93 -22.70 -10.47
N VAL A 335 19.87 -21.54 -11.14
CA VAL A 335 18.84 -20.52 -10.88
C VAL A 335 17.51 -20.92 -11.52
N THR A 336 17.58 -21.55 -12.69
CA THR A 336 16.41 -22.14 -13.36
C THR A 336 15.77 -23.23 -12.50
N LEU A 337 16.55 -24.00 -11.73
CA LEU A 337 16.03 -25.00 -10.79
C LEU A 337 15.26 -24.39 -9.62
N THR A 338 15.70 -23.26 -9.08
CA THR A 338 14.91 -22.51 -8.10
C THR A 338 13.59 -22.03 -8.71
N PHE A 339 13.61 -21.38 -9.88
CA PHE A 339 12.39 -20.88 -10.53
C PHE A 339 11.45 -21.97 -11.01
N SER A 340 11.96 -23.10 -11.49
CA SER A 340 11.15 -24.25 -11.89
C SER A 340 10.52 -24.94 -10.68
N HIS A 341 11.20 -25.02 -9.53
CA HIS A 341 10.58 -25.45 -8.27
C HIS A 341 9.46 -24.48 -7.84
N PHE A 342 9.60 -23.17 -8.09
CA PHE A 342 8.53 -22.19 -7.87
C PHE A 342 7.33 -22.36 -8.80
N HIS A 343 7.55 -22.56 -10.11
CA HIS A 343 6.48 -22.88 -11.05
C HIS A 343 5.76 -24.20 -10.70
N LEU A 344 6.48 -25.17 -10.14
CA LEU A 344 5.93 -26.44 -9.66
C LEU A 344 5.09 -26.25 -8.38
N LEU A 345 5.52 -25.38 -7.46
CA LEU A 345 4.72 -24.99 -6.29
C LEU A 345 3.49 -24.14 -6.67
N GLN A 346 3.52 -23.40 -7.77
CA GLN A 346 2.37 -22.65 -8.31
C GLN A 346 1.36 -23.52 -9.07
N SER A 347 1.76 -24.71 -9.54
CA SER A 347 0.91 -25.63 -10.33
C SER A 347 0.29 -26.77 -9.51
N LEU A 348 0.54 -26.85 -8.21
CA LEU A 348 -0.17 -27.75 -7.30
C LEU A 348 -1.52 -27.15 -6.89
N PRO A 349 -2.67 -27.72 -7.30
CA PRO A 349 -3.95 -27.36 -6.69
C PRO A 349 -3.98 -27.97 -5.27
N LEU A 350 -4.37 -27.15 -4.29
CA LEU A 350 -4.63 -27.55 -2.88
C LEU A 350 -3.41 -27.86 -1.99
N LEU A 351 -2.71 -26.82 -1.53
CA LEU A 351 -2.27 -26.76 -0.13
C LEU A 351 -1.94 -25.32 0.32
N TRP A 352 -2.89 -24.38 0.16
CA TRP A 352 -2.88 -23.16 0.97
C TRP A 352 -3.99 -23.32 2.01
N MET A 353 -3.62 -23.93 3.12
CA MET A 353 -4.45 -24.02 4.31
C MET A 353 -4.54 -22.61 4.90
N THR A 354 -5.69 -21.96 4.74
CA THR A 354 -6.05 -20.76 5.49
C THR A 354 -5.95 -21.10 6.98
N ILE A 355 -4.94 -20.56 7.68
CA ILE A 355 -4.91 -20.57 9.14
C ILE A 355 -6.02 -19.62 9.60
N HIS A 356 -7.21 -20.16 9.84
CA HIS A 356 -8.22 -19.48 10.63
C HIS A 356 -7.73 -19.46 12.08
N TYR A 357 -7.33 -18.30 12.58
CA TYR A 357 -7.34 -18.03 14.01
C TYR A 357 -8.82 -17.93 14.45
N SER A 358 -9.46 -19.07 14.71
CA SER A 358 -10.73 -19.08 15.45
C SER A 358 -10.41 -18.82 16.92
N ARG A 359 -10.63 -17.58 17.35
CA ARG A 359 -10.66 -17.23 18.77
C ARG A 359 -12.00 -17.72 19.34
N THR A 360 -12.10 -18.98 19.73
CA THR A 360 -13.16 -19.43 20.63
C THR A 360 -12.76 -19.10 22.07
N PRO A 361 -13.70 -18.64 22.90
CA PRO A 361 -13.41 -18.25 24.28
C PRO A 361 -13.17 -19.52 25.10
N MET A 362 -12.06 -19.59 25.83
CA MET A 362 -11.90 -20.61 26.85
C MET A 362 -12.92 -20.35 27.95
N ALA A 363 -13.89 -21.26 28.03
CA ALA A 363 -14.74 -21.45 29.18
C ALA A 363 -13.88 -21.78 30.40
N THR A 364 -14.26 -21.19 31.52
CA THR A 364 -13.81 -21.48 32.89
C THR A 364 -13.79 -22.98 33.17
N LEU A 365 -12.59 -23.53 33.43
CA LEU A 365 -12.43 -24.85 34.02
C LEU A 365 -12.40 -24.70 35.56
N ASN A 366 -13.35 -25.36 36.21
CA ASN A 366 -13.39 -25.59 37.65
C ASN A 366 -12.17 -26.42 38.12
N PRO A 367 -11.64 -26.18 39.33
CA PRO A 367 -10.57 -26.99 39.88
C PRO A 367 -11.12 -28.33 40.37
N ILE A 368 -10.63 -29.42 39.78
CA ILE A 368 -10.83 -30.79 40.27
C ILE A 368 -9.68 -31.10 41.24
N PHE A 369 -10.05 -31.56 42.43
CA PHE A 369 -9.21 -31.99 43.54
C PHE A 369 -8.15 -33.04 43.13
N LEU A 370 -6.93 -32.86 43.63
CA LEU A 370 -5.87 -33.88 43.65
C LEU A 370 -6.14 -34.91 44.76
N PRO A 371 -5.88 -36.21 44.54
CA PRO A 371 -5.88 -37.19 45.62
C PRO A 371 -4.55 -37.19 46.39
N THR A 372 -4.68 -37.36 47.70
CA THR A 372 -3.63 -37.50 48.70
C THR A 372 -2.76 -38.74 48.49
N SER A 373 -1.43 -38.57 48.61
CA SER A 373 -0.43 -39.65 48.74
C SER A 373 -0.56 -40.36 50.10
N PRO A 374 -0.28 -41.68 50.20
CA PRO A 374 -0.23 -42.37 51.49
C PRO A 374 1.10 -42.13 52.21
N ALA A 375 1.03 -42.13 53.55
CA ALA A 375 2.16 -42.05 54.47
C ALA A 375 2.95 -43.38 54.56
N PRO A 376 4.24 -43.36 54.92
CA PRO A 376 4.97 -44.57 55.26
C PRO A 376 4.75 -44.94 56.74
N LEU A 377 4.82 -46.26 57.01
CA LEU A 377 4.97 -46.84 58.34
C LEU A 377 6.43 -46.80 58.79
#